data_AF-A0A2R7NLV3-F1
#
_entry.id   AF-A0A2R7NLV3-F1
#
_cell.length_a   1.000
_cell.length_b   1.000
_cell.length_c   1.000
_cell.angle_alpha   90.00
_cell.angle_beta   90.00
_cell.angle_gamma   90.00
#
_symmetry.space_group_name_H-M   'P 1'
#
loop_
_entity.id
_entity.type
_entity.pdbx_description
1 polymer ?
#
loop_
_entity_poly.entity_id
_entity_poly.type
_entity_poly.pdbx_seq_one_letter_code
_entity_poly.pdbx_strand_id
1 'polypeptide(L)'
;MGLSVPGLAAAGGKVVYRAGSQLNDAARDLPLQNSGVLFVQFVSQFGTQSGGGTPNLRFVNAGVTTGAVGNNGACGSPVYAILDNTLQPVTGACSTVALNTLSAVVLRIDYTANLTQMWVLSSLSGFDYLNPPAPSASYAGLSPAFQRIAFYSRSPASIDELKVFRVTAPPSAPSPVPGLSGEGVGVLAALLALAAVWRGASRFRRR
;
A
#
# COMPACT_ATOMS: atom_id res chain seq x y z
N MET A 1 22.35 -17.28 -1.47
CA MET A 1 22.22 -15.82 -1.27
C MET A 1 20.83 -15.36 -1.69
N GLY A 2 20.23 -14.47 -0.89
CA GLY A 2 18.97 -13.78 -1.18
C GLY A 2 19.13 -12.70 -2.26
N LEU A 3 18.01 -12.07 -2.63
CA LEU A 3 17.96 -10.94 -3.56
C LEU A 3 18.00 -9.63 -2.77
N SER A 4 18.85 -8.68 -3.17
CA SER A 4 18.93 -7.36 -2.54
C SER A 4 18.91 -6.25 -3.58
N VAL A 5 18.31 -5.12 -3.19
CA VAL A 5 18.41 -3.85 -3.91
C VAL A 5 18.75 -2.75 -2.90
N PRO A 6 19.29 -1.60 -3.32
CA PRO A 6 19.51 -0.49 -2.40
C PRO A 6 18.22 -0.13 -1.65
N GLY A 7 18.31 0.10 -0.33
CA GLY A 7 17.15 0.39 0.53
C GLY A 7 16.33 -0.83 0.96
N LEU A 8 16.67 -2.05 0.52
CA LEU A 8 16.08 -3.29 1.01
C LEU A 8 17.13 -4.40 1.09
N ALA A 9 17.62 -4.63 2.31
CA ALA A 9 18.54 -5.73 2.60
C ALA A 9 17.79 -7.06 2.69
N ALA A 10 18.38 -8.12 2.12
CA ALA A 10 17.87 -9.48 2.23
C ALA A 10 18.18 -10.05 3.62
N ALA A 11 17.17 -10.62 4.26
CA ALA A 11 17.27 -11.42 5.47
C ALA A 11 16.96 -12.88 5.13
N GLY A 12 17.99 -13.60 4.68
CA GLY A 12 17.91 -15.05 4.45
C GLY A 12 18.03 -15.47 2.98
N GLY A 13 17.16 -16.39 2.58
CA GLY A 13 17.20 -17.02 1.26
C GLY A 13 15.97 -16.68 0.43
N LYS A 14 16.16 -16.63 -0.89
CA LYS A 14 15.09 -16.40 -1.87
C LYS A 14 14.32 -17.69 -2.19
N VAL A 15 13.04 -17.54 -2.51
CA VAL A 15 12.26 -18.59 -3.17
C VAL A 15 12.67 -18.64 -4.63
N VAL A 16 12.95 -19.84 -5.12
CA VAL A 16 13.33 -20.09 -6.52
C VAL A 16 12.43 -21.16 -7.12
N TYR A 17 12.25 -21.09 -8.44
CA TYR A 17 11.75 -22.23 -9.18
C TYR A 17 12.63 -23.47 -8.94
N ARG A 18 12.00 -24.61 -8.73
CA ARG A 18 12.63 -25.93 -8.57
C ARG A 18 12.35 -26.76 -9.83
N ALA A 19 13.40 -27.32 -10.44
CA ALA A 19 13.25 -28.16 -11.62
C ALA A 19 12.35 -29.39 -11.36
N GLY A 20 11.59 -29.82 -12.38
CA GLY A 20 10.78 -31.05 -12.36
C GLY A 20 9.32 -30.87 -12.79
N SER A 21 8.76 -29.66 -12.67
CA SER A 21 7.38 -29.32 -13.07
C SER A 21 7.35 -28.05 -13.90
N GLN A 22 6.47 -27.97 -14.90
CA GLN A 22 6.36 -26.76 -15.73
C GLN A 22 5.91 -25.51 -14.95
N LEU A 23 5.31 -25.67 -13.78
CA LEU A 23 4.81 -24.60 -12.94
C LEU A 23 5.02 -25.00 -11.48
N ASN A 24 5.55 -24.09 -10.68
CA ASN A 24 5.71 -24.29 -9.24
C ASN A 24 4.94 -23.23 -8.48
N ASP A 25 4.38 -23.62 -7.34
CA ASP A 25 3.77 -22.71 -6.40
C ASP A 25 4.41 -22.76 -5.01
N ALA A 26 4.38 -21.61 -4.34
CA ALA A 26 4.65 -21.47 -2.92
C ALA A 26 3.64 -20.47 -2.36
N ALA A 27 3.03 -20.78 -1.21
CA ALA A 27 1.98 -19.95 -0.67
C ALA A 27 2.07 -19.79 0.85
N ARG A 28 1.49 -18.70 1.34
CA ARG A 28 1.28 -18.45 2.76
C ARG A 28 -0.11 -17.89 3.00
N ASP A 29 -0.71 -18.29 4.11
CA ASP A 29 -1.97 -17.75 4.58
C ASP A 29 -1.72 -16.56 5.52
N LEU A 30 -2.69 -15.65 5.58
CA LEU A 30 -2.68 -14.40 6.33
C LEU A 30 -4.09 -14.14 6.87
N PRO A 31 -4.27 -13.31 7.90
CA PRO A 31 -5.59 -12.76 8.21
C PRO A 31 -6.19 -12.07 6.98
N LEU A 32 -7.51 -12.06 6.86
CA LEU A 32 -8.20 -11.42 5.74
C LEU A 32 -7.82 -9.94 5.63
N GLN A 33 -7.35 -9.55 4.45
CA GLN A 33 -7.07 -8.19 4.05
C GLN A 33 -8.17 -7.72 3.10
N ASN A 34 -8.96 -6.72 3.49
CA ASN A 34 -10.10 -6.24 2.71
C ASN A 34 -10.53 -4.79 3.02
N SER A 35 -9.69 -3.98 3.66
CA SER A 35 -10.08 -2.65 4.14
C SER A 35 -8.92 -1.65 4.18
N GLY A 36 -9.21 -0.35 4.15
CA GLY A 36 -8.22 0.73 4.26
C GLY A 36 -7.17 0.72 3.14
N VAL A 37 -5.94 1.07 3.48
CA VAL A 37 -4.78 1.02 2.56
C VAL A 37 -3.80 -0.05 3.03
N LEU A 38 -3.37 -0.91 2.13
CA LEU A 38 -2.44 -2.00 2.38
C LEU A 38 -1.28 -1.95 1.38
N PHE A 39 -0.08 -2.26 1.84
CA PHE A 39 1.10 -2.43 1.00
C PHE A 39 1.53 -3.88 0.92
N VAL A 40 1.90 -4.31 -0.27
CA VAL A 40 2.59 -5.58 -0.52
C VAL A 40 3.94 -5.25 -1.15
N GLN A 41 5.04 -5.73 -0.57
CA GLN A 41 6.38 -5.45 -1.04
C GLN A 41 7.14 -6.75 -1.22
N PHE A 42 7.96 -6.86 -2.26
CA PHE A 42 8.91 -7.95 -2.44
C PHE A 42 10.07 -7.54 -3.34
N VAL A 43 11.14 -8.33 -3.33
CA VAL A 43 12.21 -8.27 -4.34
C VAL A 43 11.99 -9.41 -5.33
N SER A 44 12.12 -9.15 -6.62
CA SER A 44 11.97 -10.18 -7.64
C SER A 44 12.99 -10.06 -8.76
N GLN A 45 13.32 -11.22 -9.32
CA GLN A 45 13.94 -11.36 -10.64
C GLN A 45 13.29 -12.57 -11.30
N PHE A 46 12.36 -12.28 -12.21
CA PHE A 46 11.42 -13.24 -12.79
C PHE A 46 11.88 -13.83 -14.13
N GLY A 47 13.09 -13.46 -14.55
CA GLY A 47 13.77 -14.01 -15.72
C GLY A 47 13.13 -13.67 -17.06
N THR A 48 13.71 -14.18 -18.14
CA THR A 48 13.12 -14.10 -19.48
C THR A 48 12.10 -15.21 -19.62
N GLN A 49 10.82 -14.86 -19.57
CA GLN A 49 9.73 -15.83 -19.72
C GLN A 49 9.33 -15.92 -21.21
N SER A 50 9.12 -17.14 -21.70
CA SER A 50 8.45 -17.41 -22.97
C SER A 50 7.26 -18.34 -22.75
N GLY A 51 6.07 -17.91 -23.17
CA GLY A 51 4.82 -18.68 -23.09
C GLY A 51 4.23 -18.89 -21.68
N GLY A 52 2.89 -18.96 -21.59
CA GLY A 52 2.21 -19.60 -20.45
C GLY A 52 2.00 -18.78 -19.17
N GLY A 53 2.18 -17.45 -19.22
CA GLY A 53 1.46 -16.56 -18.31
C GLY A 53 1.94 -16.48 -16.86
N THR A 54 3.25 -16.60 -16.64
CA THR A 54 3.91 -16.57 -15.33
C THR A 54 5.25 -15.84 -15.42
N PRO A 55 5.90 -15.47 -14.30
CA PRO A 55 5.47 -15.67 -12.92
C PRO A 55 4.50 -14.59 -12.46
N ASN A 56 3.70 -14.93 -11.48
CA ASN A 56 2.82 -14.00 -10.80
C ASN A 56 2.66 -14.35 -9.33
N LEU A 57 2.51 -13.31 -8.52
CA LEU A 57 2.08 -13.38 -7.14
C LEU A 57 0.57 -13.15 -7.12
N ARG A 58 -0.20 -14.18 -6.75
CA ARG A 58 -1.66 -14.17 -6.73
C ARG A 58 -2.18 -13.90 -5.33
N PHE A 59 -3.21 -13.08 -5.28
CA PHE A 59 -4.02 -12.79 -4.11
C PHE A 59 -5.25 -13.70 -4.14
N VAL A 60 -5.45 -14.48 -3.08
CA VAL A 60 -6.50 -15.51 -3.02
C VAL A 60 -7.37 -15.29 -1.79
N ASN A 61 -8.69 -15.34 -2.00
CA ASN A 61 -9.70 -15.30 -0.95
C ASN A 61 -10.68 -16.46 -1.11
N ALA A 62 -10.93 -17.22 -0.04
CA ALA A 62 -11.81 -18.38 -0.06
C ALA A 62 -11.56 -19.35 -1.25
N GLY A 63 -10.28 -19.56 -1.62
CA GLY A 63 -9.88 -20.42 -2.73
C GLY A 63 -9.96 -19.81 -4.13
N VAL A 64 -10.47 -18.57 -4.26
CA VAL A 64 -10.62 -17.87 -5.54
C VAL A 64 -9.54 -16.79 -5.68
N THR A 65 -8.91 -16.70 -6.86
CA THR A 65 -7.99 -15.60 -7.16
C THR A 65 -8.78 -14.31 -7.28
N THR A 66 -8.37 -13.26 -6.56
CA THR A 66 -9.02 -11.94 -6.58
C THR A 66 -8.20 -10.89 -7.32
N GLY A 67 -6.92 -11.20 -7.58
CA GLY A 67 -6.01 -10.38 -8.37
C GLY A 67 -4.61 -10.97 -8.33
N ALA A 68 -3.69 -10.41 -9.10
CA ALA A 68 -2.30 -10.81 -9.08
C ALA A 68 -1.36 -9.68 -9.54
N VAL A 69 -0.07 -9.90 -9.36
CA VAL A 69 1.00 -9.05 -9.90
C VAL A 69 2.09 -9.91 -10.54
N GLY A 70 2.63 -9.47 -11.67
CA GLY A 70 3.64 -10.21 -12.43
C GLY A 70 3.33 -10.12 -13.91
N ASN A 71 3.31 -11.24 -14.61
CA ASN A 71 2.92 -11.24 -16.02
C ASN A 71 2.04 -12.44 -16.35
N ASN A 72 1.08 -12.23 -17.25
CA ASN A 72 0.27 -13.28 -17.85
C ASN A 72 0.28 -13.25 -19.40
N GLY A 73 1.19 -12.48 -20.01
CA GLY A 73 1.36 -12.39 -21.47
C GLY A 73 0.52 -11.32 -22.17
N ALA A 74 -0.28 -10.56 -21.42
CA ALA A 74 -1.27 -9.64 -21.99
C ALA A 74 -0.79 -8.19 -22.18
N CYS A 75 0.41 -7.85 -21.69
CA CYS A 75 0.99 -6.51 -21.85
C CYS A 75 1.83 -6.34 -23.13
N GLY A 76 1.76 -7.28 -24.08
CA GLY A 76 2.55 -7.26 -25.34
C GLY A 76 4.07 -7.44 -25.17
N SER A 77 4.59 -7.35 -23.95
CA SER A 77 5.98 -7.58 -23.57
C SER A 77 6.06 -8.29 -22.21
N PRO A 78 7.18 -8.97 -21.88
CA PRO A 78 7.37 -9.63 -20.59
C PRO A 78 7.71 -8.60 -19.50
N VAL A 79 6.74 -7.74 -19.17
CA VAL A 79 6.84 -6.67 -18.15
C VAL A 79 5.98 -6.98 -16.93
N TYR A 80 6.26 -6.31 -15.81
CA TYR A 80 5.37 -6.40 -14.65
C TYR A 80 4.03 -5.71 -14.93
N ALA A 81 2.96 -6.33 -14.44
CA ALA A 81 1.59 -5.87 -14.59
C ALA A 81 0.76 -6.21 -13.35
N ILE A 82 -0.27 -5.40 -13.10
CA ILE A 82 -1.35 -5.70 -12.17
C ILE A 82 -2.42 -6.46 -12.95
N LEU A 83 -2.89 -7.57 -12.39
CA LEU A 83 -3.82 -8.50 -13.04
C LEU A 83 -5.08 -8.66 -12.19
N ASP A 84 -6.22 -8.81 -12.85
CA ASP A 84 -7.49 -9.12 -12.19
C ASP A 84 -7.62 -10.60 -11.79
N ASN A 85 -8.82 -11.00 -11.37
CA ASN A 85 -9.15 -12.38 -10.99
C ASN A 85 -9.04 -13.39 -12.15
N THR A 86 -9.13 -12.93 -13.40
CA THR A 86 -8.90 -13.74 -14.61
C THR A 86 -7.45 -13.70 -15.09
N LEU A 87 -6.58 -13.07 -14.30
CA LEU A 87 -5.17 -12.85 -14.59
C LEU A 87 -4.95 -11.97 -15.83
N GLN A 88 -5.86 -11.03 -16.10
CA GLN A 88 -5.71 -10.07 -17.20
C GLN A 88 -5.45 -8.65 -16.67
N PRO A 89 -4.55 -7.89 -17.30
CA PRO A 89 -4.40 -6.46 -17.04
C PRO A 89 -5.44 -5.65 -17.83
N VAL A 90 -5.64 -4.40 -17.43
CA VAL A 90 -6.29 -3.36 -18.25
C VAL A 90 -5.25 -2.36 -18.78
N THR A 91 -5.67 -1.47 -19.67
CA THR A 91 -4.88 -0.32 -20.09
C THR A 91 -4.42 0.49 -18.88
N GLY A 92 -3.11 0.70 -18.74
CA GLY A 92 -2.48 1.38 -17.60
C GLY A 92 -2.04 0.47 -16.45
N ALA A 93 -2.47 -0.80 -16.44
CA ALA A 93 -2.05 -1.79 -15.45
C ALA A 93 -0.73 -2.51 -15.82
N CYS A 94 -0.16 -2.19 -16.99
CA CYS A 94 1.15 -2.67 -17.43
C CYS A 94 2.22 -1.62 -17.12
N SER A 95 3.32 -2.05 -16.49
CA SER A 95 4.52 -1.21 -16.37
C SER A 95 5.38 -1.28 -17.63
N THR A 96 6.46 -0.49 -17.66
CA THR A 96 7.51 -0.57 -18.69
C THR A 96 8.71 -1.40 -18.25
N VAL A 97 8.72 -1.95 -17.02
CA VAL A 97 9.88 -2.65 -16.46
C VAL A 97 9.79 -4.14 -16.79
N ALA A 98 10.87 -4.68 -17.38
CA ALA A 98 10.96 -6.08 -17.75
C ALA A 98 11.08 -7.01 -16.53
N LEU A 99 10.44 -8.18 -16.60
CA LEU A 99 10.43 -9.19 -15.52
C LEU A 99 11.83 -9.72 -15.17
N ASN A 100 12.75 -9.75 -16.13
CA ASN A 100 14.13 -10.20 -15.91
C ASN A 100 14.98 -9.18 -15.12
N THR A 101 14.46 -7.98 -14.87
CA THR A 101 15.12 -6.95 -14.08
C THR A 101 14.99 -7.29 -12.60
N LEU A 102 16.11 -7.23 -11.88
CA LEU A 102 16.09 -7.28 -10.42
C LEU A 102 15.43 -5.99 -9.90
N SER A 103 14.30 -6.13 -9.21
CA SER A 103 13.50 -4.98 -8.79
C SER A 103 12.90 -5.19 -7.41
N ALA A 104 12.78 -4.10 -6.65
CA ALA A 104 11.80 -4.00 -5.59
C ALA A 104 10.45 -3.66 -6.20
N VAL A 105 9.44 -4.46 -5.88
CA VAL A 105 8.06 -4.23 -6.28
C VAL A 105 7.27 -3.85 -5.05
N VAL A 106 6.55 -2.73 -5.13
CA VAL A 106 5.62 -2.27 -4.10
C VAL A 106 4.24 -2.17 -4.75
N LEU A 107 3.24 -2.79 -4.14
CA LEU A 107 1.84 -2.56 -4.44
C LEU A 107 1.21 -1.77 -3.31
N ARG A 108 0.34 -0.83 -3.67
CA ARG A 108 -0.59 -0.15 -2.77
C ARG A 108 -2.00 -0.56 -3.19
N ILE A 109 -2.71 -1.25 -2.31
CA ILE A 109 -4.11 -1.63 -2.48
C ILE A 109 -4.95 -0.71 -1.59
N ASP A 110 -5.76 0.11 -2.22
CA ASP A 110 -6.69 1.03 -1.58
C ASP A 110 -8.11 0.49 -1.74
N TYR A 111 -8.63 -0.10 -0.67
CA TYR A 111 -9.95 -0.72 -0.67
C TYR A 111 -11.07 0.31 -0.66
N THR A 112 -10.80 1.54 -0.20
CA THR A 112 -11.78 2.63 -0.19
C THR A 112 -11.92 3.24 -1.59
N ALA A 113 -10.78 3.51 -2.23
CA ALA A 113 -10.77 4.05 -3.60
C ALA A 113 -11.00 2.99 -4.68
N ASN A 114 -11.09 1.71 -4.30
CA ASN A 114 -11.10 0.55 -5.19
C ASN A 114 -9.99 0.64 -6.26
N LEU A 115 -8.75 0.79 -5.79
CA LEU A 115 -7.61 1.11 -6.64
C LEU A 115 -6.38 0.30 -6.21
N THR A 116 -5.69 -0.29 -7.18
CA THR A 116 -4.37 -0.89 -6.96
C THR A 116 -3.33 -0.14 -7.79
N GLN A 117 -2.25 0.26 -7.15
CA GLN A 117 -1.10 0.90 -7.80
C GLN A 117 0.16 0.08 -7.54
N MET A 118 1.09 0.10 -8.49
CA MET A 118 2.34 -0.64 -8.41
C MET A 118 3.52 0.25 -8.78
N TRP A 119 4.61 0.12 -8.03
CA TRP A 119 5.92 0.67 -8.31
C TRP A 119 6.90 -0.47 -8.50
N VAL A 120 7.63 -0.44 -9.61
CA VAL A 120 8.72 -1.38 -9.90
C VAL A 120 10.00 -0.58 -9.96
N LEU A 121 10.86 -0.78 -8.97
CA LEU A 121 11.97 0.11 -8.66
C LEU A 121 13.29 -0.64 -8.64
N SER A 122 14.37 0.00 -9.10
CA SER A 122 15.74 -0.51 -8.93
C SER A 122 16.29 -0.31 -7.51
N SER A 123 15.61 0.50 -6.68
CA SER A 123 15.99 0.88 -5.33
C SER A 123 14.75 1.27 -4.52
N LEU A 124 14.72 0.92 -3.24
CA LEU A 124 13.75 1.42 -2.25
C LEU A 124 14.28 2.55 -1.38
N SER A 125 15.53 2.97 -1.57
CA SER A 125 16.11 4.11 -0.83
C SER A 125 15.29 5.37 -1.07
N GLY A 126 14.72 5.92 0.00
CA GLY A 126 13.93 7.15 -0.06
C GLY A 126 12.50 6.99 -0.59
N PHE A 127 11.99 5.77 -0.75
CA PHE A 127 10.58 5.58 -1.13
C PHE A 127 9.65 5.99 0.03
N ASP A 128 8.84 7.02 -0.20
CA ASP A 128 7.83 7.49 0.76
C ASP A 128 6.50 6.74 0.54
N TYR A 129 6.09 5.93 1.52
CA TYR A 129 4.83 5.18 1.44
C TYR A 129 3.59 6.05 1.69
N LEU A 130 3.73 7.19 2.37
CA LEU A 130 2.63 8.11 2.63
C LEU A 130 2.40 9.02 1.42
N ASN A 131 3.48 9.41 0.73
CA ASN A 131 3.43 10.24 -0.48
C ASN A 131 4.26 9.60 -1.61
N PRO A 132 3.83 8.43 -2.13
CA PRO A 132 4.61 7.75 -3.14
C PRO A 132 4.68 8.57 -4.43
N PRO A 133 5.76 8.43 -5.22
CA PRO A 133 5.85 9.06 -6.53
C PRO A 133 4.81 8.50 -7.50
N ALA A 134 4.80 8.99 -8.74
CA ALA A 134 3.95 8.41 -9.78
C ALA A 134 4.18 6.88 -9.92
N PRO A 135 3.11 6.06 -9.96
CA PRO A 135 3.24 4.61 -10.06
C PRO A 135 3.71 4.18 -11.44
N SER A 136 4.39 3.03 -11.49
CA SER A 136 4.76 2.37 -12.73
C SER A 136 3.55 1.75 -13.45
N ALA A 137 2.51 1.39 -12.70
CA ALA A 137 1.25 0.88 -13.23
C ALA A 137 0.10 1.15 -12.24
N SER A 138 -1.12 1.26 -12.76
CA SER A 138 -2.33 1.52 -11.98
C SER A 138 -3.51 0.73 -12.54
N TYR A 139 -4.34 0.19 -11.65
CA TYR A 139 -5.57 -0.52 -11.99
C TYR A 139 -6.71 0.05 -11.12
N ALA A 140 -7.46 1.00 -11.70
CA ALA A 140 -8.68 1.52 -11.11
C ALA A 140 -9.83 0.49 -11.24
N GLY A 141 -10.62 0.32 -10.19
CA GLY A 141 -11.66 -0.71 -10.13
C GLY A 141 -11.22 -2.05 -9.53
N LEU A 142 -9.95 -2.16 -9.10
CA LEU A 142 -9.38 -3.38 -8.55
C LEU A 142 -8.78 -3.14 -7.15
N SER A 143 -9.32 -3.83 -6.14
CA SER A 143 -8.77 -3.88 -4.79
C SER A 143 -8.86 -5.32 -4.25
N PRO A 144 -7.88 -6.19 -4.58
CA PRO A 144 -7.98 -7.63 -4.31
C PRO A 144 -8.09 -7.88 -2.81
N ALA A 145 -9.22 -8.40 -2.34
CA ALA A 145 -9.33 -8.92 -0.99
C ALA A 145 -8.64 -10.29 -0.93
N PHE A 146 -7.86 -10.58 0.11
CA PHE A 146 -7.15 -11.86 0.20
C PHE A 146 -6.84 -12.27 1.63
N GLN A 147 -6.76 -13.58 1.83
CA GLN A 147 -6.26 -14.22 3.05
C GLN A 147 -5.14 -15.23 2.74
N ARG A 148 -4.70 -15.28 1.48
CA ARG A 148 -3.60 -16.10 1.01
C ARG A 148 -2.86 -15.39 -0.11
N ILE A 149 -1.54 -15.47 -0.08
CA ILE A 149 -0.68 -15.05 -1.18
C ILE A 149 0.02 -16.29 -1.72
N ALA A 150 -0.05 -16.49 -3.03
CA ALA A 150 0.56 -17.62 -3.71
C ALA A 150 1.46 -17.15 -4.88
N PHE A 151 2.73 -17.50 -4.84
CA PHE A 151 3.67 -17.26 -5.92
C PHE A 151 3.63 -18.42 -6.89
N TYR A 152 3.28 -18.17 -8.15
CA TYR A 152 3.30 -19.12 -9.25
C TYR A 152 4.46 -18.79 -10.19
N SER A 153 5.30 -19.76 -10.49
CA SER A 153 6.59 -19.51 -11.12
C SER A 153 7.03 -20.57 -12.13
N ARG A 154 7.80 -20.11 -13.12
CA ARG A 154 8.51 -20.91 -14.12
C ARG A 154 10.00 -20.62 -14.06
N SER A 155 10.81 -21.54 -14.57
CA SER A 155 12.25 -21.28 -14.72
C SER A 155 12.52 -20.14 -15.71
N PRO A 156 13.45 -19.22 -15.43
CA PRO A 156 14.00 -18.89 -14.12
C PRO A 156 13.13 -17.83 -13.44
N ALA A 157 12.71 -18.05 -12.20
CA ALA A 157 12.03 -17.01 -11.43
C ALA A 157 12.42 -17.11 -9.97
N SER A 158 12.60 -15.93 -9.36
CA SER A 158 12.95 -15.80 -7.97
C SER A 158 12.24 -14.61 -7.32
N ILE A 159 11.89 -14.80 -6.06
CA ILE A 159 11.26 -13.79 -5.21
C ILE A 159 11.87 -13.87 -3.81
N ASP A 160 12.00 -12.73 -3.16
CA ASP A 160 12.54 -12.59 -1.82
C ASP A 160 11.80 -11.47 -1.06
N GLU A 161 11.99 -11.41 0.27
CA GLU A 161 11.54 -10.29 1.11
C GLU A 161 10.04 -9.93 1.00
N LEU A 162 9.17 -10.92 0.80
CA LEU A 162 7.72 -10.69 0.68
C LEU A 162 7.09 -10.21 2.00
N LYS A 163 6.66 -8.96 2.03
CA LYS A 163 6.03 -8.27 3.17
C LYS A 163 4.63 -7.79 2.81
N VAL A 164 3.74 -7.82 3.80
CA VAL A 164 2.38 -7.29 3.73
C VAL A 164 2.18 -6.45 4.99
N PHE A 165 1.91 -5.16 4.82
CA PHE A 165 1.88 -4.23 5.95
C PHE A 165 1.02 -3.00 5.64
N ARG A 166 0.70 -2.24 6.69
CA ARG A 166 0.05 -0.93 6.59
C ARG A 166 1.02 0.13 7.05
N VAL A 167 0.91 1.32 6.47
CA VAL A 167 1.68 2.49 6.90
C VAL A 167 0.72 3.46 7.55
N THR A 168 1.01 3.85 8.79
CA THR A 168 0.27 4.86 9.53
C THR A 168 1.08 6.15 9.54
N ALA A 169 0.44 7.28 9.24
CA ALA A 169 1.05 8.57 9.47
C ALA A 169 1.35 8.73 10.98
N PRO A 170 2.47 9.38 11.35
CA PRO A 170 2.66 9.77 12.74
C PRO A 170 1.48 10.66 13.18
N PRO A 171 1.04 10.56 14.44
CA PRO A 171 -0.06 11.38 14.93
C PRO A 171 0.26 12.86 14.76
N SER A 172 -0.73 13.64 14.29
CA SER A 172 -0.63 15.09 14.22
C SER A 172 -0.27 15.64 15.60
N ALA A 173 0.72 16.54 15.68
CA ALA A 173 1.00 17.24 16.93
C ALA A 173 -0.29 17.92 17.44
N PRO A 174 -0.53 17.96 18.76
CA PRO A 174 -1.70 18.63 19.32
C PRO A 174 -1.74 20.07 18.82
N SER A 175 -2.86 20.47 18.23
CA SER A 175 -3.05 21.86 17.85
C SER A 175 -2.93 22.74 19.10
N PRO A 176 -2.15 23.84 19.07
CA PRO A 176 -2.12 24.76 20.18
C PRO A 176 -3.55 25.24 20.44
N VAL A 177 -4.03 25.03 21.66
CA VAL A 177 -5.31 25.60 22.11
C VAL A 177 -5.19 27.11 21.93
N PRO A 178 -6.10 27.77 21.19
CA PRO A 178 -6.06 29.22 21.08
C PRO A 178 -6.07 29.81 22.49
N GLY A 179 -4.96 30.42 22.90
CA GLY A 179 -4.91 31.14 24.16
C GLY A 179 -5.97 32.24 24.10
N LEU A 180 -6.85 32.31 25.11
CA LEU A 180 -7.66 33.49 25.32
C LEU A 180 -6.69 34.68 25.42
N SER A 181 -6.74 35.60 24.45
CA SER A 181 -5.98 36.84 24.56
C SER A 181 -6.37 37.52 25.87
N GLY A 182 -5.42 38.20 26.53
CA GLY A 182 -5.70 38.90 27.80
C GLY A 182 -6.88 39.88 27.69
N GLU A 183 -7.15 40.38 26.49
CA GLU A 183 -8.31 41.20 26.15
C GLU A 183 -9.64 40.44 26.32
N GLY A 184 -9.72 39.16 25.93
CA GLY A 184 -10.91 38.33 26.08
C GLY A 184 -11.25 38.03 27.55
N VAL A 185 -10.23 37.88 28.40
CA VAL A 185 -10.42 37.71 29.85
C VAL A 185 -10.86 39.01 30.51
N GLY A 186 -10.29 40.15 30.08
CA GLY A 186 -10.65 41.47 30.58
C GLY A 186 -12.10 41.86 30.27
N VAL A 187 -12.57 41.58 29.05
CA VAL A 187 -13.97 41.85 28.66
C VAL A 187 -14.95 40.99 29.47
N LEU A 188 -14.64 39.72 29.69
CA LEU A 188 -15.50 38.82 30.47
C LEU A 188 -15.59 39.25 31.95
N ALA A 189 -14.47 39.67 32.55
CA ALA A 189 -14.43 40.20 33.91
C ALA A 189 -15.22 41.52 34.04
N ALA A 190 -15.11 42.43 33.07
CA ALA A 190 -15.85 43.68 33.04
C ALA A 190 -17.38 43.45 32.93
N LEU A 191 -17.80 42.51 32.07
CA LEU A 191 -19.21 42.16 31.90
C LEU A 191 -19.81 41.53 33.16
N LEU A 192 -19.06 40.68 33.87
CA LEU A 192 -19.49 40.10 35.14
C LEU A 192 -19.59 41.15 36.26
N ALA A 193 -18.65 42.09 36.32
CA ALA A 193 -18.70 43.21 37.26
C ALA A 193 -19.90 44.14 37.00
N LEU A 194 -20.17 44.48 35.74
CA LEU A 194 -21.34 45.27 35.34
C LEU A 194 -22.66 44.56 35.70
N ALA A 195 -22.76 43.26 35.49
CA ALA A 195 -23.94 42.48 35.86
C ALA A 195 -24.18 42.43 37.39
N ALA A 196 -23.10 42.37 38.19
CA ALA A 196 -23.18 42.41 39.65
C ALA A 196 -23.64 43.79 40.16
N VAL A 197 -23.12 44.88 39.58
CA VAL A 197 -23.52 46.26 39.89
C VAL A 197 -24.99 46.50 39.54
N TRP A 198 -25.45 46.01 38.39
CA TRP A 198 -26.87 46.12 37.98
C TRP A 198 -27.81 45.40 38.95
N ARG A 199 -27.44 44.19 39.39
CA ARG A 199 -28.20 43.45 40.40
C ARG A 199 -28.19 44.15 41.77
N GLY A 200 -27.09 44.78 42.17
CA GLY A 200 -27.01 45.58 43.39
C GLY A 200 -27.90 46.84 43.36
N ALA A 201 -27.86 47.60 42.27
CA ALA A 201 -28.64 48.83 42.10
C ALA A 201 -30.16 48.57 42.06
N SER A 202 -30.57 47.44 41.45
CA SER A 202 -31.99 47.03 41.41
C SER A 202 -32.59 46.68 42.79
N ARG A 203 -31.75 46.30 43.76
CA ARG A 203 -32.18 45.99 45.14
C ARG A 203 -32.37 47.23 46.01
N PHE A 204 -31.62 48.31 45.75
CA PHE A 204 -31.77 49.57 46.47
C PHE A 204 -32.99 50.38 46.03
N ARG A 205 -33.49 50.16 44.81
CA ARG A 205 -34.67 50.86 44.28
C ARG A 205 -36.03 50.27 44.72
N ARG A 206 -36.02 49.21 45.55
CA ARG A 206 -37.21 48.49 46.04
C ARG A 206 -37.38 48.54 47.58
N ARG A 207 -36.79 49.53 48.24
CA ARG A 207 -37.05 49.81 49.66
C ARG A 207 -37.67 51.19 49.81
#